data_AF-A0A8H6W6T0-F1
#
_entry.id   AF-A0A8H6W6T0-F1
#
_cell.length_a   1.000
_cell.length_b   1.000
_cell.length_c   1.000
_cell.angle_alpha   90.00
_cell.angle_beta   90.00
_cell.angle_gamma   90.00
#
_symmetry.space_group_name_H-M   'P 1'
#
loop_
_entity.id
_entity.type
_entity.pdbx_description
1 polymer ?
#
loop_
_entity_poly.entity_id
_entity_poly.type
_entity_poly.pdbx_seq_one_letter_code
_entity_poly.pdbx_strand_id
1 'polypeptide(L)'
;MSATRTFLRRELRALPRYVARHGTPEGPKDEEGPSGMHVLPNPFLPRKNSKSGRWAPPKYSLRQQADIIKQAKLDGSLHLLPPSVKLPNPALFTPARLQEAEEAKAECLRAKMRQSNQEAIAKVKADVKKRGKKRAKVQDASPEANTVTQPLTVETATPPVNASGPTIDAISTPVAASSVPPEAAPESSAVPTESFPASEQTPPQWPESVLSIAGINLQKVSARSQVFFQWDRRPAERVLPGADIGTRLYAKKRQMFKGSKLERTREHRAWRTWVLLRDMRKRIRRYRTHYAHKKPNPLKPTRTTQKKLPY
;
A
#
# COMPACT_ATOMS: atom_id res chain seq x y z
N MET A 1 -15.49 -17.63 -10.81
CA MET A 1 -15.82 -17.04 -9.50
C MET A 1 -14.80 -15.94 -9.20
N SER A 2 -15.23 -14.72 -8.87
CA SER A 2 -14.29 -13.65 -8.49
C SER A 2 -13.50 -14.02 -7.23
N ALA A 3 -12.26 -13.52 -7.11
CA ALA A 3 -11.38 -13.87 -5.98
C ALA A 3 -11.91 -13.38 -4.63
N THR A 4 -12.78 -12.36 -4.64
CA THR A 4 -13.51 -11.90 -3.45
C THR A 4 -14.44 -12.98 -2.91
N ARG A 5 -15.24 -13.60 -3.78
CA ARG A 5 -16.13 -14.71 -3.42
C ARG A 5 -15.35 -15.94 -2.96
N THR A 6 -14.23 -16.27 -3.62
CA THR A 6 -13.40 -17.41 -3.19
C THR A 6 -12.73 -17.14 -1.84
N PHE A 7 -12.27 -15.91 -1.59
CA PHE A 7 -11.76 -15.45 -0.30
C PHE A 7 -12.83 -15.61 0.79
N LEU A 8 -14.01 -15.02 0.61
CA LEU A 8 -15.10 -15.07 1.59
C LEU A 8 -15.50 -16.51 1.89
N ARG A 9 -15.71 -17.34 0.86
CA ARG A 9 -16.04 -18.75 1.02
C ARG A 9 -14.96 -19.51 1.81
N ARG A 10 -13.69 -19.22 1.55
CA ARG A 10 -12.56 -19.87 2.25
C ARG A 10 -12.51 -19.47 3.72
N GLU A 11 -12.74 -18.20 4.03
CA GLU A 11 -12.74 -17.73 5.42
C GLU A 11 -13.97 -18.23 6.20
N LEU A 12 -15.16 -18.17 5.60
CA LEU A 12 -16.38 -18.71 6.22
C LEU A 12 -16.28 -20.22 6.47
N ARG A 13 -15.71 -20.98 5.53
CA ARG A 13 -15.47 -22.43 5.72
C ARG A 13 -14.45 -22.72 6.83
N ALA A 14 -13.52 -21.81 7.09
CA ALA A 14 -12.52 -21.98 8.14
C ALA A 14 -13.05 -21.61 9.54
N LEU A 15 -14.16 -20.86 9.63
CA LEU A 15 -14.70 -20.35 10.88
C LEU A 15 -15.04 -21.43 11.92
N PRO A 16 -15.76 -22.52 11.59
CA PRO A 16 -16.06 -23.55 12.59
C PRO A 16 -14.79 -24.16 13.21
N ARG A 17 -13.73 -24.34 12.40
CA ARG A 17 -12.44 -24.85 12.88
C ARG A 17 -11.72 -23.85 13.77
N TYR A 18 -11.89 -22.56 13.49
CA TYR A 18 -11.32 -21.51 14.33
C TYR A 18 -12.01 -21.46 15.69
N VAL A 19 -13.35 -21.42 15.69
CA VAL A 19 -14.17 -21.41 16.92
C VAL A 19 -13.86 -22.64 17.78
N ALA A 20 -13.76 -23.83 17.19
CA ALA A 20 -13.41 -25.05 17.92
C ALA A 20 -12.00 -25.00 18.58
N ARG A 21 -11.04 -24.25 18.01
CA ARG A 21 -9.66 -24.19 18.53
C ARG A 21 -9.43 -23.06 19.51
N HIS A 22 -10.07 -21.92 19.28
CA HIS A 22 -9.81 -20.68 20.00
C HIS A 22 -10.96 -20.27 20.92
N GLY A 23 -12.06 -21.02 20.91
CA GLY A 23 -13.31 -20.62 21.54
C GLY A 23 -14.11 -19.65 20.66
N THR A 24 -15.34 -19.39 21.06
CA THR A 24 -16.11 -18.27 20.52
C THR A 24 -15.34 -16.99 20.86
N PRO A 25 -14.96 -16.17 19.88
CA PRO A 25 -14.27 -14.92 20.16
C PRO A 25 -15.22 -14.04 20.99
N GLU A 26 -14.90 -13.88 22.28
CA GLU A 26 -15.55 -12.89 23.12
C GLU A 26 -15.28 -11.53 22.48
N GLY A 27 -16.35 -10.83 22.08
CA GLY A 27 -16.23 -9.43 21.68
C GLY A 27 -15.64 -8.59 22.83
N PRO A 28 -15.19 -7.36 22.56
CA PRO A 28 -14.78 -6.45 23.63
C PRO A 28 -15.88 -6.40 24.70
N LYS A 29 -15.52 -6.70 25.95
CA LYS A 29 -16.45 -6.81 27.08
C LYS A 29 -17.12 -5.48 27.45
N ASP A 30 -16.64 -4.38 26.87
CA ASP A 30 -16.86 -3.03 27.38
C ASP A 30 -17.90 -2.22 26.60
N GLU A 31 -18.60 -2.78 25.61
CA GLU A 31 -19.49 -1.97 24.75
C GLU A 31 -20.80 -2.73 24.46
N GLU A 32 -21.93 -2.03 24.57
CA GLU A 32 -23.34 -2.44 24.39
C GLU A 32 -23.69 -2.91 22.96
N GLY A 33 -22.83 -3.72 22.33
CA GLY A 33 -23.09 -4.31 21.02
C GLY A 33 -24.19 -5.37 21.08
N PRO A 34 -24.91 -5.61 19.97
CA PRO A 34 -25.94 -6.63 19.91
C PRO A 34 -25.34 -8.00 20.28
N SER A 35 -25.85 -8.57 21.36
CA SER A 35 -25.47 -9.88 21.88
C SER A 35 -25.59 -10.93 20.78
N GLY A 36 -24.45 -11.49 20.35
CA GLY A 36 -24.40 -12.50 19.27
C GLY A 36 -23.46 -12.19 18.10
N MET A 37 -22.79 -11.03 18.07
CA MET A 37 -21.79 -10.76 17.04
C MET A 37 -20.51 -11.58 17.26
N HIS A 38 -20.20 -12.45 16.30
CA HIS A 38 -18.92 -13.15 16.28
C HIS A 38 -17.83 -12.25 15.70
N VAL A 39 -16.82 -11.94 16.52
CA VAL A 39 -15.69 -11.12 16.08
C VAL A 39 -14.59 -12.02 15.49
N LEU A 40 -14.41 -11.97 14.17
CA LEU A 40 -13.40 -12.79 13.51
C LEU A 40 -12.04 -12.08 13.47
N PRO A 41 -10.93 -12.83 13.64
CA PRO A 41 -9.62 -12.26 13.44
C PRO A 41 -9.41 -11.88 11.98
N ASN A 42 -8.97 -10.64 11.76
CA ASN A 42 -8.69 -10.13 10.43
C ASN A 42 -7.54 -10.92 9.75
N PRO A 43 -7.76 -11.55 8.58
CA PRO A 43 -6.74 -12.35 7.90
C PRO A 43 -5.65 -11.53 7.21
N PHE A 44 -5.86 -10.21 7.05
CA PHE A 44 -4.90 -9.30 6.41
C PHE A 44 -3.86 -8.74 7.38
N LEU A 45 -4.07 -8.90 8.68
CA LEU A 45 -3.17 -8.40 9.72
C LEU A 45 -2.26 -9.51 10.25
N PRO A 46 -0.97 -9.19 10.55
CA PRO A 46 -0.10 -10.09 11.27
C PRO A 46 -0.61 -10.27 12.71
N ARG A 47 -0.52 -11.48 13.25
CA ARG A 47 -1.02 -11.81 14.60
C ARG A 47 0.12 -12.22 15.51
N LYS A 48 0.12 -11.73 16.75
CA LYS A 48 1.04 -12.19 17.80
C LYS A 48 0.50 -13.46 18.41
N ASN A 49 1.30 -14.52 18.46
CA ASN A 49 0.94 -15.74 19.16
C ASN A 49 1.18 -15.55 20.67
N SER A 50 0.14 -15.68 21.50
CA SER A 50 0.20 -15.45 22.95
C SER A 50 1.22 -16.36 23.66
N LYS A 51 1.32 -17.63 23.25
CA LYS A 51 2.23 -18.60 23.88
C LYS A 51 3.70 -18.37 23.56
N SER A 52 4.01 -18.01 22.30
CA SER A 52 5.39 -17.87 21.83
C SER A 52 5.90 -16.43 21.79
N GLY A 53 5.01 -15.44 21.90
CA GLY A 53 5.31 -14.02 21.69
C GLY A 53 5.69 -13.64 20.25
N ARG A 54 5.86 -14.62 19.35
CA ARG A 54 6.26 -14.40 17.96
C ARG A 54 5.09 -13.88 17.13
N TRP A 55 5.40 -12.97 16.21
CA TRP A 55 4.44 -12.47 15.23
C TRP A 55 4.38 -13.42 14.02
N ALA A 56 3.21 -14.00 13.78
CA ALA A 56 2.91 -14.68 12.55
C ALA A 56 2.67 -13.63 11.43
N PRO A 57 3.14 -13.90 10.19
CA PRO A 57 2.79 -13.07 9.05
C PRO A 57 1.26 -13.10 8.81
N PRO A 58 0.71 -12.11 8.09
CA PRO A 58 -0.70 -12.15 7.69
C PRO A 58 -0.99 -13.39 6.84
N LYS A 59 -2.24 -13.88 6.89
CA LYS A 59 -2.66 -15.09 6.17
C LYS A 59 -2.58 -14.89 4.66
N TYR A 60 -2.89 -13.68 4.19
CA TYR A 60 -2.73 -13.26 2.80
C TYR A 60 -1.60 -12.24 2.70
N SER A 61 -0.71 -12.42 1.72
CA SER A 61 0.39 -11.48 1.48
C SER A 61 -0.12 -10.14 0.95
N LEU A 62 0.67 -9.07 1.09
CA LEU A 62 0.26 -7.73 0.63
C LEU A 62 -0.10 -7.68 -0.87
N ARG A 63 0.54 -8.52 -1.69
CA ARG A 63 0.21 -8.66 -3.11
C ARG A 63 -1.17 -9.31 -3.30
N GLN A 64 -1.42 -10.43 -2.63
CA GLN A 64 -2.73 -11.10 -2.66
C GLN A 64 -3.84 -10.20 -2.13
N GLN A 65 -3.57 -9.44 -1.07
CA GLN A 65 -4.50 -8.42 -0.58
C GLN A 65 -4.83 -7.44 -1.70
N ALA A 66 -3.83 -6.86 -2.37
CA ALA A 66 -4.07 -5.94 -3.47
C ALA A 66 -4.88 -6.56 -4.61
N ASP A 67 -4.62 -7.83 -4.97
CA ASP A 67 -5.36 -8.52 -6.02
C ASP A 67 -6.84 -8.74 -5.63
N ILE A 68 -7.10 -9.16 -4.39
CA ILE A 68 -8.46 -9.32 -3.85
C ILE A 68 -9.19 -7.97 -3.81
N ILE A 69 -8.50 -6.91 -3.38
CA ILE A 69 -9.05 -5.55 -3.28
C ILE A 69 -9.39 -4.99 -4.66
N LYS A 70 -8.50 -5.17 -5.64
CA LYS A 70 -8.74 -4.73 -7.02
C LYS A 70 -10.00 -5.40 -7.57
N GLN A 71 -10.16 -6.70 -7.37
CA GLN A 71 -11.35 -7.42 -7.79
C GLN A 71 -12.60 -6.99 -7.02
N ALA A 72 -12.50 -6.68 -5.73
CA ALA A 72 -13.62 -6.16 -4.95
C ALA A 72 -14.08 -4.78 -5.38
N LYS A 73 -13.16 -3.94 -5.87
CA LYS A 73 -13.50 -2.65 -6.47
C LYS A 73 -14.26 -2.83 -7.79
N LEU A 74 -13.81 -3.76 -8.63
CA LEU A 74 -14.49 -4.08 -9.89
C LEU A 74 -15.88 -4.67 -9.64
N ASP A 75 -16.03 -5.52 -8.63
CA ASP A 75 -17.27 -6.19 -8.28
C ASP A 75 -18.23 -5.32 -7.41
N GLY A 76 -17.79 -4.15 -6.93
CA GLY A 76 -18.54 -3.34 -5.95
C GLY A 76 -18.65 -3.96 -4.55
N SER A 77 -17.97 -5.08 -4.29
CA SER A 77 -18.06 -5.86 -3.04
C SER A 77 -17.03 -5.44 -1.99
N LEU A 78 -16.53 -4.20 -2.04
CA LEU A 78 -15.45 -3.70 -1.18
C LEU A 78 -15.83 -3.71 0.31
N HIS A 79 -17.10 -3.45 0.59
CA HIS A 79 -17.68 -3.37 1.93
C HIS A 79 -17.65 -4.71 2.69
N LEU A 80 -17.56 -5.84 1.99
CA LEU A 80 -17.51 -7.18 2.59
C LEU A 80 -16.12 -7.57 3.09
N LEU A 81 -15.07 -6.88 2.62
CA LEU A 81 -13.70 -7.20 2.98
C LEU A 81 -13.34 -6.63 4.36
N PRO A 82 -12.46 -7.32 5.12
CA PRO A 82 -11.88 -6.73 6.31
C PRO A 82 -11.09 -5.46 5.98
N PRO A 83 -10.99 -4.50 6.92
CA PRO A 83 -10.08 -3.37 6.76
C PRO A 83 -8.65 -3.88 6.56
N SER A 84 -7.86 -3.21 5.73
CA SER A 84 -6.49 -3.63 5.42
C SER A 84 -5.54 -2.44 5.35
N VAL A 85 -4.23 -2.68 5.32
CA VAL A 85 -3.24 -1.60 5.10
C VAL A 85 -3.45 -0.92 3.74
N LYS A 86 -4.01 -1.64 2.77
CA LYS A 86 -4.33 -1.14 1.43
C LYS A 86 -5.78 -0.63 1.30
N LEU A 87 -6.59 -0.84 2.33
CA LEU A 87 -7.96 -0.35 2.48
C LEU A 87 -8.13 0.21 3.89
N PRO A 88 -7.77 1.50 4.09
CA PRO A 88 -8.14 2.17 5.33
C PRO A 88 -9.63 1.96 5.59
N ASN A 89 -10.00 1.81 6.86
CA ASN A 89 -11.35 1.45 7.28
C ASN A 89 -12.39 2.30 6.52
N PRO A 90 -13.40 1.71 5.84
CA PRO A 90 -14.37 2.48 5.06
C PRO A 90 -15.16 3.49 5.92
N ALA A 91 -15.26 3.28 7.23
CA ALA A 91 -15.79 4.28 8.16
C ALA A 91 -14.94 5.57 8.26
N LEU A 92 -13.67 5.52 7.84
CA LEU A 92 -12.79 6.68 7.67
C LEU A 92 -12.88 7.30 6.27
N PHE A 93 -13.54 6.62 5.32
CA PHE A 93 -13.80 7.07 3.95
C PHE A 93 -15.24 7.58 3.81
N THR A 94 -15.81 8.16 4.86
CA THR A 94 -16.94 9.07 4.66
C THR A 94 -16.52 10.11 3.61
N PRO A 95 -17.32 10.39 2.57
CA PRO A 95 -16.93 11.29 1.48
C PRO A 95 -16.44 12.65 1.99
N ALA A 96 -16.98 13.12 3.12
CA ALA A 96 -16.51 14.30 3.85
C ALA A 96 -15.00 14.27 4.19
N ARG A 97 -14.48 13.13 4.70
CA ARG A 97 -13.06 13.02 5.05
C ARG A 97 -12.14 12.90 3.83
N LEU A 98 -12.66 12.39 2.72
CA LEU A 98 -11.92 12.40 1.46
C LEU A 98 -11.77 13.84 0.94
N GLN A 99 -12.85 14.62 1.00
CA GLN A 99 -12.84 16.03 0.62
C GLN A 99 -11.88 16.83 1.50
N GLU A 100 -11.95 16.69 2.83
CA GLU A 100 -11.01 17.33 3.77
C GLU A 100 -9.55 16.98 3.46
N ALA A 101 -9.26 15.72 3.12
CA ALA A 101 -7.91 15.28 2.81
C ALA A 101 -7.39 15.81 1.46
N GLU A 102 -8.26 16.02 0.48
CA GLU A 102 -7.93 16.64 -0.81
C GLU A 102 -7.73 18.14 -0.67
N GLU A 103 -8.59 18.81 0.10
CA GLU A 103 -8.47 20.23 0.44
C GLU A 103 -7.16 20.50 1.20
N ALA A 104 -6.82 19.70 2.21
CA ALA A 104 -5.55 19.83 2.94
C ALA A 104 -4.32 19.67 2.03
N LYS A 105 -4.37 18.76 1.04
CA LYS A 105 -3.31 18.62 0.04
C LYS A 105 -3.24 19.84 -0.88
N ALA A 106 -4.39 20.36 -1.30
CA ALA A 106 -4.47 21.56 -2.14
C ALA A 106 -3.94 22.79 -1.40
N GLU A 107 -4.26 22.94 -0.12
CA GLU A 107 -3.74 24.01 0.74
C GLU A 107 -2.23 23.91 0.92
N CYS A 108 -1.69 22.71 1.15
CA CYS A 108 -0.25 22.51 1.24
C CYS A 108 0.46 22.93 -0.06
N LEU A 109 -0.09 22.55 -1.22
CA LEU A 109 0.44 22.97 -2.53
C LEU A 109 0.36 24.49 -2.72
N ARG A 110 -0.77 25.11 -2.35
CA ARG A 110 -0.96 26.57 -2.39
C ARG A 110 0.04 27.29 -1.48
N ALA A 111 0.27 26.78 -0.26
CA ALA A 111 1.25 27.33 0.67
C ALA A 111 2.67 27.26 0.09
N LYS A 112 3.01 26.14 -0.57
CA LYS A 112 4.30 25.95 -1.23
C LYS A 112 4.51 26.91 -2.41
N MET A 113 3.46 27.16 -3.22
CA MET A 113 3.50 28.19 -4.27
C MET A 113 3.59 29.61 -3.71
N ARG A 114 2.91 29.91 -2.60
CA ARG A 114 3.03 31.21 -1.93
C ARG A 114 4.45 31.46 -1.43
N GLN A 115 5.09 30.44 -0.85
CA GLN A 115 6.48 30.52 -0.42
C GLN A 115 7.42 30.78 -1.61
N SER A 116 7.31 30.01 -2.71
CA SER A 116 8.17 30.23 -3.88
C SER A 116 7.96 31.62 -4.51
N ASN A 117 6.72 32.10 -4.56
CA ASN A 117 6.42 33.44 -5.08
C ASN A 117 6.99 34.54 -4.17
N GLN A 118 6.90 34.39 -2.84
CA GLN A 118 7.51 35.33 -1.90
C GLN A 118 9.04 35.36 -2.04
N GLU A 119 9.68 34.21 -2.19
CA GLU A 119 11.12 34.11 -2.46
C GLU A 119 11.52 34.80 -3.77
N ALA A 120 10.74 34.62 -4.84
CA ALA A 120 10.96 35.29 -6.11
C ALA A 120 10.84 36.82 -5.99
N ILE A 121 9.80 37.31 -5.30
CA ILE A 121 9.61 38.76 -5.05
C ILE A 121 10.76 39.32 -4.21
N ALA A 122 11.20 38.60 -3.17
CA ALA A 122 12.32 39.01 -2.33
C ALA A 122 13.62 39.12 -3.14
N LYS A 123 13.86 38.18 -4.06
CA LYS A 123 15.02 38.18 -4.96
C LYS A 123 15.01 39.38 -5.92
N VAL A 124 13.87 39.66 -6.56
CA VAL A 124 13.71 40.83 -7.44
C VAL A 124 13.93 42.14 -6.67
N LYS A 125 13.36 42.29 -5.46
CA LYS A 125 13.58 43.47 -4.62
C LYS A 125 15.06 43.66 -4.25
N ALA A 126 15.77 42.57 -3.94
CA ALA A 126 17.20 42.62 -3.64
C ALA A 126 18.02 43.08 -4.87
N ASP A 127 17.68 42.61 -6.06
CA ASP A 127 18.36 42.99 -7.30
C ASP A 127 18.10 44.45 -7.70
N VAL A 128 16.86 44.93 -7.54
CA VAL A 128 16.52 46.36 -7.75
C VAL A 128 17.31 47.25 -6.77
N LYS A 129 17.39 46.87 -5.49
CA LYS A 129 18.17 47.62 -4.49
C LYS A 129 19.67 47.67 -4.83
N LYS A 130 20.25 46.57 -5.32
CA LYS A 130 21.64 46.53 -5.79
C LYS A 130 21.85 47.44 -7.00
N ARG A 131 20.93 47.43 -7.97
CA ARG A 131 20.98 48.30 -9.15
C ARG A 131 20.90 49.78 -8.78
N GLY A 132 20.02 50.16 -7.85
CA GLY A 132 19.91 51.55 -7.37
C GLY A 132 21.19 52.05 -6.72
N LYS A 133 21.83 51.24 -5.86
CA LYS A 133 23.08 51.61 -5.19
C LYS A 133 24.27 51.74 -6.16
N LYS A 134 24.30 50.92 -7.22
CA LYS A 134 25.32 51.04 -8.29
C LYS A 134 25.11 52.31 -9.12
N ARG A 135 23.86 52.69 -9.42
CA ARG A 135 23.53 53.93 -10.15
C ARG A 135 23.93 55.18 -9.37
N ALA A 136 23.67 55.24 -8.07
CA ALA A 136 24.07 56.36 -7.22
C ALA A 136 25.59 56.57 -7.17
N LYS A 137 26.39 55.49 -7.30
CA LYS A 137 27.86 55.57 -7.33
C LYS A 137 28.43 56.05 -8.68
N VAL A 138 27.66 55.98 -9.77
CA VAL A 138 28.11 56.39 -11.11
C VAL A 138 27.81 57.87 -11.39
N GLN A 139 26.87 58.48 -10.65
CA GLN A 139 26.49 59.89 -10.86
C GLN A 139 27.44 60.92 -10.22
N ASP A 140 28.40 60.49 -9.39
CA ASP A 140 29.47 61.36 -8.85
C ASP A 140 30.76 61.36 -9.71
N ALA A 141 30.76 60.70 -10.87
CA ALA A 141 31.86 60.76 -11.83
C ALA A 141 31.50 61.72 -12.97
N SER A 142 31.93 62.97 -12.81
CA SER A 142 31.84 64.04 -13.80
C SER A 142 32.47 63.65 -15.15
N PRO A 143 31.83 63.90 -16.30
CA PRO A 143 32.42 63.71 -17.62
C PRO A 143 33.13 65.00 -18.09
N GLU A 144 34.45 64.91 -18.31
CA GLU A 144 35.16 65.87 -19.17
C GLU A 144 34.90 65.54 -20.66
N ALA A 145 34.83 66.62 -21.43
CA ALA A 145 34.46 66.75 -22.83
C ALA A 145 35.02 65.66 -23.78
N ASN A 146 34.23 65.30 -24.82
CA ASN A 146 34.71 65.48 -26.19
C ASN A 146 33.60 65.37 -27.25
N THR A 147 33.73 66.34 -28.15
CA THR A 147 33.03 66.72 -29.37
C THR A 147 33.06 65.71 -30.53
N VAL A 148 32.06 65.84 -31.41
CA VAL A 148 32.18 65.91 -32.89
C VAL A 148 32.03 64.62 -33.75
N THR A 149 31.24 64.80 -34.83
CA THR A 149 31.23 64.08 -36.13
C THR A 149 30.15 63.03 -36.43
N GLN A 150 29.06 63.55 -37.02
CA GLN A 150 28.48 63.21 -38.34
C GLN A 150 27.74 61.87 -38.65
N PRO A 151 26.86 61.90 -39.69
CA PRO A 151 25.84 60.89 -39.99
C PRO A 151 26.21 60.02 -41.21
N LEU A 152 25.71 58.78 -41.30
CA LEU A 152 25.26 58.14 -42.56
C LEU A 152 24.76 56.69 -42.35
N THR A 153 23.91 56.29 -43.30
CA THR A 153 23.64 54.93 -43.83
C THR A 153 22.83 53.90 -43.01
N VAL A 154 21.56 53.77 -43.43
CA VAL A 154 20.90 52.55 -43.97
C VAL A 154 21.68 51.26 -43.79
N GLU A 155 21.08 50.26 -43.13
CA GLU A 155 20.97 48.90 -43.68
C GLU A 155 20.01 48.00 -42.89
N THR A 156 19.08 47.44 -43.65
CA THR A 156 18.19 46.33 -43.36
C THR A 156 19.01 45.07 -43.01
N ALA A 157 18.82 44.49 -41.82
CA ALA A 157 19.24 43.11 -41.57
C ALA A 157 18.44 42.46 -40.43
N THR A 158 17.54 41.59 -40.86
CA THR A 158 16.97 40.42 -40.15
C THR A 158 17.97 39.71 -39.24
N PRO A 159 17.60 39.34 -37.99
CA PRO A 159 18.27 38.26 -37.29
C PRO A 159 17.53 36.92 -37.45
N PRO A 160 18.29 35.80 -37.49
CA PRO A 160 17.80 34.50 -37.92
C PRO A 160 17.05 33.73 -36.84
N VAL A 161 16.01 33.05 -37.33
CA VAL A 161 15.42 31.83 -36.76
C VAL A 161 16.51 30.75 -36.68
N ASN A 162 16.81 30.25 -35.49
CA ASN A 162 17.48 28.96 -35.25
C ASN A 162 16.94 28.43 -33.91
N ALA A 163 15.97 27.51 -33.88
CA ALA A 163 16.04 26.09 -34.26
C ALA A 163 17.02 25.29 -33.39
N SER A 164 16.53 24.73 -32.29
CA SER A 164 16.89 23.39 -31.77
C SER A 164 16.22 23.15 -30.40
N GLY A 165 14.94 22.81 -30.43
CA GLY A 165 14.28 22.08 -29.34
C GLY A 165 13.91 20.68 -29.85
N PRO A 166 14.18 19.60 -29.10
CA PRO A 166 13.88 18.25 -29.55
C PRO A 166 12.38 18.01 -29.64
N THR A 167 11.95 17.67 -30.85
CA THR A 167 10.66 17.07 -31.18
C THR A 167 10.44 15.84 -30.30
N ILE A 168 9.44 15.90 -29.42
CA ILE A 168 8.85 14.73 -28.80
C ILE A 168 7.43 14.64 -29.37
N ASP A 169 7.19 13.60 -30.14
CA ASP A 169 5.93 13.36 -30.83
C ASP A 169 4.76 13.29 -29.84
N ALA A 170 3.92 14.32 -29.87
CA ALA A 170 2.62 14.30 -29.25
C ALA A 170 1.68 13.48 -30.13
N ILE A 171 1.29 12.31 -29.61
CA ILE A 171 0.16 11.52 -30.10
C ILE A 171 -1.10 12.35 -29.83
N SER A 172 -1.51 13.13 -30.84
CA SER A 172 -2.81 13.79 -30.89
C SER A 172 -3.86 12.74 -31.26
N THR A 173 -4.75 12.47 -30.31
CA THR A 173 -5.95 11.65 -30.52
C THR A 173 -7.10 12.63 -30.78
N PRO A 174 -7.92 12.44 -31.83
CA PRO A 174 -8.96 13.39 -32.17
C PRO A 174 -10.23 13.19 -31.32
N VAL A 175 -10.77 14.33 -30.88
CA VAL A 175 -12.16 14.76 -31.08
C VAL A 175 -13.26 13.75 -30.77
N ALA A 176 -13.95 13.98 -29.66
CA ALA A 176 -15.41 13.85 -29.60
C ALA A 176 -15.95 14.99 -28.74
N ALA A 177 -16.22 16.12 -29.40
CA ALA A 177 -16.99 17.22 -28.84
C ALA A 177 -18.45 16.76 -28.72
N SER A 178 -18.91 16.54 -27.48
CA SER A 178 -20.34 16.48 -27.17
C SER A 178 -20.74 17.84 -26.62
N SER A 179 -21.30 18.65 -27.50
CA SER A 179 -22.08 19.84 -27.19
C SER A 179 -23.23 19.48 -26.24
N VAL A 180 -23.19 19.99 -25.01
CA VAL A 180 -24.35 20.05 -24.12
C VAL A 180 -24.71 21.54 -23.98
N PRO A 181 -25.96 21.94 -24.27
CA PRO A 181 -26.39 23.34 -24.25
C PRO A 181 -26.47 23.89 -22.81
N PRO A 182 -26.39 25.23 -22.64
CA PRO A 182 -26.60 25.88 -21.35
C PRO A 182 -28.09 25.94 -21.01
N GLU A 183 -28.54 25.05 -20.13
CA GLU A 183 -29.90 25.06 -19.60
C GLU A 183 -29.99 26.00 -18.40
N ALA A 184 -30.71 27.10 -18.65
CA ALA A 184 -31.49 27.95 -17.78
C ALA A 184 -31.26 27.86 -16.25
N ALA A 185 -30.94 29.02 -15.69
CA ALA A 185 -31.19 29.33 -14.29
C ALA A 185 -32.67 29.10 -13.92
N PRO A 186 -32.96 28.54 -12.75
CA PRO A 186 -34.19 28.83 -12.06
C PRO A 186 -33.92 29.79 -10.90
N GLU A 187 -34.54 30.95 -11.10
CA GLU A 187 -35.04 31.90 -10.14
C GLU A 187 -35.35 31.34 -8.76
N SER A 188 -35.00 32.16 -7.78
CA SER A 188 -35.53 32.18 -6.43
C SER A 188 -37.05 32.02 -6.41
N SER A 189 -37.54 30.94 -5.81
CA SER A 189 -38.89 30.92 -5.25
C SER A 189 -38.87 30.20 -3.91
N ALA A 190 -39.42 30.90 -2.92
CA ALA A 190 -39.54 30.47 -1.55
C ALA A 190 -40.31 29.15 -1.45
N VAL A 191 -39.76 28.18 -0.71
CA VAL A 191 -40.48 26.97 -0.31
C VAL A 191 -40.96 27.16 1.13
N PRO A 192 -42.26 26.95 1.40
CA PRO A 192 -42.84 27.04 2.73
C PRO A 192 -42.37 25.88 3.61
N THR A 193 -42.22 26.20 4.90
CA THR A 193 -42.00 25.26 5.99
C THR A 193 -43.19 24.31 6.10
N GLU A 194 -43.18 23.20 5.36
CA GLU A 194 -44.07 22.07 5.59
C GLU A 194 -43.39 21.05 6.52
N SER A 195 -43.96 20.95 7.72
CA SER A 195 -43.72 19.93 8.70
C SER A 195 -44.06 18.54 8.14
N PHE A 196 -43.05 17.76 7.78
CA PHE A 196 -43.23 16.33 7.50
C PHE A 196 -43.51 15.58 8.82
N PRO A 197 -44.61 14.82 8.93
CA PRO A 197 -44.79 13.89 10.03
C PRO A 197 -43.72 12.79 9.91
N ALA A 198 -43.17 12.39 11.05
CA ALA A 198 -42.21 11.30 11.19
C ALA A 198 -42.75 10.02 10.54
N SER A 199 -42.38 9.80 9.27
CA SER A 199 -42.61 8.53 8.60
C SER A 199 -41.45 7.60 8.98
N GLU A 200 -41.82 6.50 9.62
CA GLU A 200 -40.96 5.34 9.85
C GLU A 200 -40.26 4.96 8.54
N GLN A 201 -38.97 5.28 8.45
CA GLN A 201 -38.10 4.73 7.43
C GLN A 201 -37.91 3.24 7.71
N THR A 202 -38.80 2.41 7.16
CA THR A 202 -38.51 0.99 7.01
C THR A 202 -37.25 0.83 6.15
N PRO A 203 -36.22 0.13 6.65
CA PRO A 203 -34.97 -0.03 5.92
C PRO A 203 -35.22 -0.75 4.59
N PRO A 204 -34.47 -0.41 3.52
CA PRO A 204 -34.64 -0.97 2.19
C PRO A 204 -34.52 -2.49 2.25
N GLN A 205 -35.62 -3.18 1.93
CA GLN A 205 -35.63 -4.62 1.74
C GLN A 205 -34.85 -4.94 0.46
N TRP A 206 -33.68 -5.54 0.62
CA TRP A 206 -32.90 -6.01 -0.51
C TRP A 206 -33.64 -7.16 -1.20
N PRO A 207 -33.68 -7.21 -2.55
CA PRO A 207 -34.25 -8.36 -3.25
C PRO A 207 -33.42 -9.60 -2.95
N GLU A 208 -34.06 -10.60 -2.33
CA GLU A 208 -33.47 -11.87 -1.87
C GLU A 208 -32.93 -12.77 -3.00
N SER A 209 -33.01 -12.33 -4.26
CA SER A 209 -32.89 -13.20 -5.44
C SER A 209 -31.46 -13.41 -5.98
N VAL A 210 -30.40 -12.86 -5.37
CA VAL A 210 -29.03 -12.94 -5.93
C VAL A 210 -28.10 -13.95 -5.20
N LEU A 211 -28.57 -14.63 -4.15
CA LEU A 211 -27.74 -15.57 -3.37
C LEU A 211 -27.85 -17.05 -3.78
N SER A 212 -28.51 -17.38 -4.90
CA SER A 212 -28.75 -18.78 -5.33
C SER A 212 -27.66 -19.41 -6.23
N ILE A 213 -26.39 -19.00 -6.11
CA ILE A 213 -25.27 -19.59 -6.88
C ILE A 213 -24.17 -20.09 -5.95
N ALA A 214 -24.54 -21.01 -5.07
CA ALA A 214 -23.60 -21.98 -4.52
C ALA A 214 -24.42 -23.14 -3.98
N GLY A 215 -24.35 -24.30 -4.62
CA GLY A 215 -24.89 -25.58 -4.12
C GLY A 215 -24.17 -26.06 -2.85
N ILE A 216 -24.19 -25.21 -1.82
CA ILE A 216 -23.97 -25.57 -0.43
C ILE A 216 -25.38 -25.66 0.13
N ASN A 217 -25.76 -26.85 0.56
CA ASN A 217 -27.06 -27.13 1.16
C ASN A 217 -27.13 -26.40 2.52
N LEU A 218 -27.48 -25.10 2.49
CA LEU A 218 -27.62 -24.21 3.64
C LEU A 218 -29.00 -24.32 4.30
N GLN A 219 -29.90 -25.15 3.77
CA GLN A 219 -31.30 -25.22 4.20
C GLN A 219 -31.51 -25.85 5.59
N LYS A 220 -30.50 -26.50 6.18
CA LYS A 220 -30.57 -26.96 7.59
C LYS A 220 -30.01 -25.95 8.60
N VAL A 221 -29.57 -24.77 8.16
CA VAL A 221 -29.43 -23.60 9.03
C VAL A 221 -30.70 -22.76 8.89
N SER A 222 -31.80 -23.39 9.30
CA SER A 222 -33.16 -22.85 9.36
C SER A 222 -33.20 -21.58 10.21
N ALA A 223 -33.64 -20.47 9.63
CA ALA A 223 -34.37 -19.36 10.27
C ALA A 223 -33.82 -18.72 11.57
N ARG A 224 -32.59 -19.04 12.00
CA ARG A 224 -32.00 -18.56 13.25
C ARG A 224 -30.82 -17.65 12.99
N SER A 225 -31.01 -16.38 13.32
CA SER A 225 -30.01 -15.30 13.38
C SER A 225 -29.28 -15.02 12.07
N GLN A 226 -29.51 -13.83 11.48
CA GLN A 226 -28.48 -13.20 10.65
C GLN A 226 -27.21 -13.15 11.50
N VAL A 227 -26.26 -14.03 11.22
CA VAL A 227 -24.98 -14.03 11.92
C VAL A 227 -24.21 -12.82 11.41
N PHE A 228 -24.33 -11.72 12.13
CA PHE A 228 -23.52 -10.54 11.88
C PHE A 228 -22.09 -10.85 12.31
N PHE A 229 -21.21 -11.03 11.34
CA PHE A 229 -19.78 -11.15 11.60
C PHE A 229 -19.11 -9.80 11.41
N GLN A 230 -18.33 -9.41 12.41
CA GLN A 230 -17.50 -8.21 12.33
C GLN A 230 -16.04 -8.63 12.33
N TRP A 231 -15.29 -8.11 11.37
CA TRP A 231 -13.83 -8.29 11.40
C TRP A 231 -13.23 -7.44 12.50
N ASP A 232 -12.31 -8.01 13.26
CA ASP A 232 -11.47 -7.28 14.21
C ASP A 232 -10.87 -6.03 13.56
N ARG A 233 -11.33 -4.86 14.00
CA ARG A 233 -10.88 -3.56 13.47
C ARG A 233 -9.64 -3.03 14.17
N ARG A 234 -9.24 -3.61 15.31
CA ARG A 234 -8.11 -3.15 16.11
C ARG A 234 -6.81 -3.64 15.44
N PRO A 235 -6.00 -2.77 14.81
CA PRO A 235 -4.65 -3.16 14.45
C PRO A 235 -3.94 -3.52 15.76
N ALA A 236 -3.53 -4.78 15.90
CA ALA A 236 -2.77 -5.19 17.09
C ALA A 236 -1.53 -4.31 17.17
N GLU A 237 -1.51 -3.39 18.14
CA GLU A 237 -0.42 -2.45 18.27
C GLU A 237 0.85 -3.25 18.53
N ARG A 238 1.83 -3.06 17.64
CA ARG A 238 3.12 -3.70 17.80
C ARG A 238 3.87 -2.93 18.87
N VAL A 239 3.66 -3.34 20.13
CA VAL A 239 4.54 -2.96 21.23
C VAL A 239 5.92 -3.53 20.91
N LEU A 240 6.78 -2.70 20.33
CA LEU A 240 8.18 -3.02 20.09
C LEU A 240 8.90 -2.78 21.42
N PRO A 241 9.68 -3.75 21.94
CA PRO A 241 10.46 -3.52 23.15
C PRO A 241 11.38 -2.31 22.92
N GLY A 242 11.26 -1.28 23.77
CA GLY A 242 11.98 0.00 23.65
C GLY A 242 11.23 1.13 22.93
N ALA A 243 9.96 0.95 22.56
CA ALA A 243 9.13 2.04 22.01
C ALA A 243 8.94 3.19 23.02
N ASP A 244 8.86 2.88 24.31
CA ASP A 244 8.57 3.83 25.40
C ASP A 244 9.80 4.69 25.76
N ILE A 245 11.00 4.28 25.34
CA ILE A 245 12.29 4.90 25.74
C ILE A 245 12.72 5.99 24.73
N GLY A 246 11.87 6.38 23.78
CA GLY A 246 12.21 7.40 22.77
C GLY A 246 13.32 6.98 21.78
N THR A 247 13.87 5.76 21.92
CA THR A 247 14.95 5.19 21.10
C THR A 247 14.42 4.46 19.86
N ARG A 248 13.29 4.90 19.30
CA ARG A 248 12.69 4.35 18.07
C ARG A 248 13.65 4.48 16.87
N LEU A 249 14.57 5.45 16.91
CA LEU A 249 15.61 5.68 15.90
C LEU A 249 16.80 4.70 15.97
N TYR A 250 17.05 4.03 17.10
CA TYR A 250 18.25 3.21 17.31
C TYR A 250 18.00 1.74 17.65
N ALA A 251 16.79 1.34 18.06
CA ALA A 251 16.49 -0.04 18.48
C ALA A 251 16.67 -1.13 17.39
N LYS A 252 16.73 -0.78 16.10
CA LYS A 252 17.00 -1.70 14.97
C LYS A 252 18.28 -1.43 14.22
N LYS A 253 18.99 -0.34 14.52
CA LYS A 253 20.28 -0.07 13.90
C LYS A 253 21.27 -0.95 14.65
N ARG A 254 21.47 -2.17 14.13
CA ARG A 254 22.63 -3.00 14.46
C ARG A 254 23.81 -2.04 14.54
N GLN A 255 24.34 -1.88 15.76
CA GLN A 255 25.47 -1.02 16.05
C GLN A 255 26.43 -1.13 14.86
N MET A 256 26.70 0.02 14.22
CA MET A 256 27.64 0.09 13.10
C MET A 256 29.04 -0.14 13.69
N PHE A 257 29.26 -1.33 14.24
CA PHE A 257 30.57 -1.81 14.60
C PHE A 257 31.31 -1.91 13.29
N LYS A 258 32.22 -0.96 13.09
CA LYS A 258 33.32 -1.01 12.14
C LYS A 258 34.13 -2.29 12.37
N GLY A 259 33.60 -3.41 11.94
CA GLY A 259 34.19 -4.73 12.05
C GLY A 259 33.77 -5.55 10.84
N SER A 260 34.74 -6.21 10.22
CA SER A 260 34.51 -7.01 9.02
C SER A 260 33.50 -8.11 9.34
N LYS A 261 32.64 -8.49 8.36
CA LYS A 261 31.72 -9.63 8.49
C LYS A 261 32.45 -10.91 8.92
N LEU A 262 33.74 -11.03 8.57
CA LEU A 262 34.61 -12.13 8.98
C LEU A 262 34.83 -12.19 10.48
N GLU A 263 35.07 -11.05 11.14
CA GLU A 263 35.29 -10.97 12.59
C GLU A 263 34.02 -11.34 13.34
N ARG A 264 32.87 -10.80 12.93
CA ARG A 264 31.57 -11.10 13.56
C ARG A 264 31.16 -12.56 13.43
N THR A 265 31.57 -13.21 12.34
CA THR A 265 31.25 -14.63 12.11
C THR A 265 32.37 -15.56 12.51
N ARG A 266 33.48 -15.05 13.08
CA ARG A 266 34.68 -15.83 13.40
C ARG A 266 34.38 -16.92 14.42
N GLU A 267 33.73 -16.58 15.52
CA GLU A 267 33.34 -17.54 16.56
C GLU A 267 32.37 -18.59 16.03
N HIS A 268 31.34 -18.15 15.30
CA HIS A 268 30.36 -19.06 14.69
C HIS A 268 30.98 -20.02 13.67
N ARG A 269 31.95 -19.53 12.89
CA ARG A 269 32.73 -20.34 11.94
C ARG A 269 33.64 -21.31 12.70
N ALA A 270 34.36 -20.84 13.72
CA ALA A 270 35.22 -21.68 14.55
C ALA A 270 34.42 -22.82 15.20
N TRP A 271 33.24 -22.52 15.74
CA TRP A 271 32.33 -23.52 16.30
C TRP A 271 31.86 -24.53 15.23
N ARG A 272 31.43 -24.06 14.05
CA ARG A 272 31.05 -24.96 12.94
C ARG A 272 32.21 -25.87 12.50
N THR A 273 33.40 -25.31 12.36
CA THR A 273 34.61 -26.06 12.03
C THR A 273 34.92 -27.09 13.11
N TRP A 274 34.84 -26.71 14.38
CA TRP A 274 35.03 -27.62 15.51
C TRP A 274 34.02 -28.77 15.50
N VAL A 275 32.72 -28.50 15.30
CA VAL A 275 31.69 -29.54 15.18
C VAL A 275 31.98 -30.48 14.01
N LEU A 276 32.36 -29.94 12.85
CA LEU A 276 32.70 -30.74 11.67
C LEU A 276 33.93 -31.63 11.88
N LEU A 277 34.94 -31.12 12.59
CA LEU A 277 36.15 -31.85 12.94
C LEU A 277 35.88 -32.91 14.02
N ARG A 278 35.05 -32.59 15.02
CA ARG A 278 34.63 -33.53 16.08
C ARG A 278 33.99 -34.79 15.50
N ASP A 279 33.09 -34.60 14.53
CA ASP A 279 32.34 -35.68 13.90
C ASP A 279 33.02 -36.23 12.63
N MET A 280 34.26 -35.79 12.33
CA MET A 280 34.98 -36.14 11.10
C MET A 280 35.15 -37.66 10.94
N ARG A 281 35.50 -38.37 12.03
CA ARG A 281 35.62 -39.84 12.02
C ARG A 281 34.31 -40.53 11.62
N LYS A 282 33.16 -40.04 12.12
CA LYS A 282 31.84 -40.57 11.76
C LYS A 282 31.48 -40.27 10.31
N ARG A 283 31.85 -39.09 9.79
CA ARG A 283 31.65 -38.72 8.38
C ARG A 283 32.49 -39.60 7.46
N ILE A 284 33.76 -39.84 7.80
CA ILE A 284 34.64 -40.74 7.06
C ILE A 284 34.07 -42.17 7.05
N ARG A 285 33.60 -42.69 8.20
CA ARG A 285 32.96 -44.02 8.28
C ARG A 285 31.72 -44.10 7.38
N ARG A 286 30.83 -43.10 7.46
CA ARG A 286 29.63 -43.01 6.61
C ARG A 286 29.96 -42.94 5.12
N TYR A 287 30.99 -42.17 4.74
CA TYR A 287 31.45 -42.08 3.36
C TYR A 287 31.95 -43.45 2.87
N ARG A 288 32.85 -44.08 3.64
CA ARG A 288 33.40 -45.40 3.29
C ARG A 288 32.31 -46.47 3.14
N THR A 289 31.33 -46.51 4.05
CA THR A 289 30.24 -47.49 3.98
C THR A 289 29.24 -47.19 2.87
N HIS A 290 28.89 -45.93 2.64
CA HIS A 290 27.93 -45.53 1.59
C HIS A 290 28.39 -45.99 0.19
N TYR A 291 29.68 -45.86 -0.12
CA TYR A 291 30.21 -46.33 -1.40
C TYR A 291 30.50 -47.83 -1.41
N ALA A 292 30.76 -48.47 -0.27
CA ALA A 292 30.90 -49.93 -0.19
C ALA A 292 29.61 -50.66 -0.61
N HIS A 293 28.43 -50.15 -0.22
CA HIS A 293 27.14 -50.76 -0.59
C HIS A 293 26.66 -50.42 -2.01
N LYS A 294 27.24 -49.39 -2.65
CA LYS A 294 26.84 -48.93 -3.99
C LYS A 294 27.74 -49.41 -5.12
N LYS A 295 28.89 -50.02 -4.81
CA LYS A 295 29.67 -50.70 -5.85
C LYS A 295 28.88 -51.93 -6.29
N PRO A 296 28.56 -52.08 -7.60
CA PRO A 296 28.00 -53.34 -8.08
C PRO A 296 28.98 -54.44 -7.72
N ASN A 297 28.52 -55.46 -7.01
CA ASN A 297 29.36 -56.62 -6.76
C ASN A 297 29.58 -57.29 -8.13
N PRO A 298 30.82 -57.35 -8.65
CA PRO A 298 31.08 -57.83 -9.99
C PRO A 298 30.66 -59.29 -10.20
N LEU A 299 30.51 -60.05 -9.10
CA LEU A 299 30.09 -61.45 -9.11
C LEU A 299 28.57 -61.64 -8.96
N LYS A 300 27.80 -60.58 -8.68
CA LYS A 300 26.34 -60.71 -8.63
C LYS A 300 25.79 -60.70 -10.06
N PRO A 301 25.01 -61.70 -10.47
CA PRO A 301 24.40 -61.70 -11.79
C PRO A 301 23.53 -60.45 -11.95
N THR A 302 23.50 -59.91 -13.17
CA THR A 302 22.68 -58.74 -13.49
C THR A 302 21.22 -59.07 -13.17
N ARG A 303 20.54 -58.18 -12.45
CA ARG A 303 19.17 -58.39 -12.00
C ARG A 303 18.26 -58.30 -13.22
N THR A 304 18.01 -59.43 -13.88
CA THR A 304 17.13 -59.52 -15.04
C THR A 304 15.72 -59.20 -14.56
N THR A 305 15.24 -58.00 -14.88
CA THR A 305 13.81 -57.71 -14.74
C THR A 305 13.12 -58.57 -15.78
N GLN A 306 12.45 -59.64 -15.37
CA GLN A 306 11.59 -60.44 -16.23
C GLN A 306 10.42 -59.57 -16.72
N LYS A 307 10.69 -58.67 -17.65
CA LYS A 307 9.65 -58.06 -18.46
C LYS A 307 9.24 -59.14 -19.44
N LYS A 308 8.06 -59.73 -19.21
CA LYS A 308 7.43 -60.61 -20.20
C LYS A 308 7.30 -59.77 -21.47
N LEU A 309 7.99 -60.17 -22.52
CA LEU A 309 7.72 -59.64 -23.86
C LEU A 309 6.24 -59.91 -24.15
N PRO A 310 5.51 -58.93 -24.70
CA PRO A 310 4.12 -59.16 -25.09
C PRO A 310 4.14 -60.24 -26.18
N TYR A 311 3.43 -61.35 -25.91
CA TYR A 311 3.16 -62.40 -26.87
C TYR A 311 2.20 -61.90 -27.95
#